data_AF-A0A7Y0KR63-F1
#
_entry.id   AF-A0A7Y0KR63-F1
#
_cell.length_a   1.000
_cell.length_b   1.000
_cell.length_c   1.000
_cell.angle_alpha   90.00
_cell.angle_beta   90.00
_cell.angle_gamma   90.00
#
_symmetry.space_group_name_H-M   'P 1'
#
loop_
_entity.id
_entity.type
_entity.pdbx_description
1 polymer ?
#
loop_
_entity_poly.entity_id
_entity_poly.type
_entity_poly.pdbx_seq_one_letter_code
_entity_poly.pdbx_strand_id
1 'polypeptide(L)'
;MNQWQKRVRPIRLERRFEFETYAETRDFLDRLGEHTEAAKRFPDISFGRTYVNITLRPEDDEEEVELNDDDYKFAAEIDGLLN
;
A
#
# COMPACT_ATOMS: atom_id res chain seq x y z
N MET A 1 -7.18 -4.98 -13.19
CA MET A 1 -6.41 -3.90 -13.85
C MET A 1 -5.69 -3.15 -12.76
N ASN A 2 -4.35 -3.18 -12.77
CA ASN A 2 -3.48 -2.62 -11.74
C ASN A 2 -3.81 -1.15 -11.49
N GLN A 3 -4.47 -0.84 -10.36
CA GLN A 3 -4.67 0.54 -9.91
C GLN A 3 -3.40 1.11 -9.26
N TRP A 4 -2.42 0.25 -8.94
CA TRP A 4 -1.10 0.64 -8.48
C TRP A 4 -0.32 1.32 -9.60
N GLN A 5 0.14 2.54 -9.33
CA GLN A 5 0.97 3.32 -10.23
C GLN A 5 2.45 3.11 -9.86
N LYS A 6 3.24 2.58 -10.79
CA LYS A 6 4.70 2.54 -10.66
C LYS A 6 5.28 3.93 -10.96
N ARG A 7 6.12 4.41 -10.04
CA ARG A 7 6.98 5.58 -10.24
C ARG A 7 8.42 5.08 -10.27
N VAL A 8 9.27 5.75 -11.03
CA VAL A 8 10.67 5.35 -11.25
C VAL A 8 11.69 6.33 -10.66
N ARG A 9 11.22 7.46 -10.09
CA ARG A 9 12.07 8.51 -9.49
C ARG A 9 11.34 9.21 -8.31
N PRO A 10 11.64 8.84 -7.05
CA PRO A 10 12.21 7.55 -6.64
C PRO A 10 11.30 6.38 -7.02
N ILE A 11 11.86 5.18 -7.09
CA ILE A 11 11.12 3.97 -7.45
C ILE A 11 10.16 3.56 -6.33
N ARG A 12 8.89 3.36 -6.69
CA ARG A 12 7.80 3.03 -5.74
C ARG A 12 6.54 2.59 -6.46
N LEU A 13 5.65 1.90 -5.75
CA LEU A 13 4.24 1.74 -6.13
C LEU A 13 3.39 2.66 -5.27
N GLU A 14 2.45 3.36 -5.89
CA GLU A 14 1.48 4.19 -5.17
C GLU A 14 0.06 3.83 -5.59
N ARG A 15 -0.85 3.77 -4.61
CA ARG A 15 -2.28 3.56 -4.86
C ARG A 15 -3.11 4.38 -3.88
N ARG A 16 -4.24 4.87 -4.39
CA ARG A 16 -5.28 5.52 -3.61
C ARG A 16 -6.48 4.59 -3.52
N PHE A 17 -6.97 4.39 -2.31
CA PHE A 17 -8.21 3.71 -1.97
C PHE A 17 -9.22 4.77 -1.55
N GLU A 18 -10.45 4.66 -2.05
CA GLU A 18 -11.54 5.59 -1.76
C GLU A 18 -12.69 4.82 -1.11
N PHE A 19 -13.31 5.44 -0.12
CA PHE A 19 -14.37 4.87 0.70
C PHE A 19 -15.51 5.86 0.82
N GLU A 20 -16.76 5.41 1.02
CA GLU A 20 -17.90 6.31 1.17
C GLU A 20 -17.92 6.99 2.55
N THR A 21 -17.45 6.28 3.57
CA THR A 21 -17.51 6.72 4.97
C THR A 21 -16.17 6.59 5.71
N TYR A 22 -16.10 7.28 6.84
CA TYR A 22 -14.98 7.14 7.77
C TYR A 22 -14.92 5.75 8.42
N ALA A 23 -16.07 5.12 8.65
CA ALA A 23 -16.13 3.78 9.23
C ALA A 23 -15.42 2.78 8.31
N GLU A 24 -15.74 2.79 7.02
CA GLU A 24 -15.08 1.93 6.02
C GLU A 24 -13.58 2.25 5.88
N THR A 25 -13.21 3.53 5.93
CA THR A 25 -11.79 3.92 5.91
C THR A 25 -11.05 3.36 7.12
N ARG A 26 -11.67 3.41 8.30
CA ARG A 26 -11.11 2.87 9.54
C ARG A 26 -11.01 1.34 9.49
N ASP A 27 -12.05 0.65 9.05
CA ASP A 27 -12.06 -0.80 8.95
C ASP A 27 -10.96 -1.30 8.00
N PHE A 28 -10.73 -0.59 6.89
CA PHE A 28 -9.61 -0.86 6.01
C PHE A 28 -8.25 -0.61 6.68
N LEU A 29 -8.09 0.51 7.41
CA LEU A 29 -6.85 0.82 8.12
C LEU A 29 -6.52 -0.21 9.20
N ASP A 30 -7.52 -0.70 9.93
CA ASP A 30 -7.35 -1.72 10.95
C ASP A 30 -6.84 -3.04 10.33
N ARG A 31 -7.46 -3.49 9.22
CA ARG A 31 -7.01 -4.66 8.44
C ARG A 31 -5.62 -4.48 7.85
N LEU A 32 -5.32 -3.29 7.34
CA LEU A 32 -4.00 -2.95 6.80
C LEU A 32 -2.94 -2.99 7.91
N GLY A 33 -3.26 -2.48 9.10
CA GLY A 33 -2.37 -2.54 10.27
C GLY A 33 -1.98 -3.98 10.61
N GLU A 34 -2.97 -4.85 10.82
CA GLU A 34 -2.75 -6.28 11.10
C GLU A 34 -1.89 -6.96 10.01
N HIS A 35 -2.17 -6.66 8.74
CA HIS A 35 -1.43 -7.23 7.62
C HIS A 35 0.03 -6.75 7.57
N THR A 36 0.28 -5.45 7.72
CA THR A 36 1.64 -4.87 7.71
C THR A 36 2.49 -5.37 8.89
N GLU A 37 1.90 -5.53 10.07
CA GLU A 37 2.56 -6.12 11.23
C GLU A 37 2.93 -7.59 11.00
N ALA A 38 2.00 -8.40 10.46
CA ALA A 38 2.26 -9.80 10.16
C ALA A 38 3.36 -9.98 9.10
N ALA A 39 3.37 -9.12 8.07
CA ALA A 39 4.38 -9.11 7.02
C ALA A 39 5.71 -8.47 7.45
N LYS A 40 5.74 -7.79 8.61
CA LYS A 40 6.85 -6.92 9.06
C LYS A 40 7.28 -5.89 8.01
N ARG A 41 6.32 -5.41 7.22
CA ARG A 41 6.54 -4.51 6.10
C ARG A 41 5.63 -3.30 6.20
N PHE A 42 6.24 -2.12 6.29
CA PHE A 42 5.54 -0.88 6.65
C PHE A 42 5.58 0.14 5.50
N PRO A 43 4.52 0.23 4.67
CA PRO A 43 4.40 1.29 3.66
C PRO A 43 4.28 2.68 4.31
N ASP A 44 4.54 3.74 3.53
CA ASP A 44 4.01 5.04 3.92
C ASP A 44 2.50 5.09 3.68
N ILE A 45 1.77 5.49 4.71
CA ILE A 45 0.32 5.61 4.67
C ILE A 45 -0.03 7.06 4.98
N SER A 46 -0.83 7.67 4.11
CA SER A 46 -1.49 8.94 4.39
C SER A 46 -2.98 8.79 4.13
N PHE A 47 -3.82 9.23 5.04
CA PHE A 47 -5.26 9.02 4.92
C PHE A 47 -6.04 10.28 5.30
N GLY A 48 -7.21 10.40 4.69
CA GLY A 48 -8.24 11.36 5.06
C GLY A 48 -9.48 10.63 5.56
N ARG A 49 -10.60 11.35 5.64
CA ARG A 49 -11.86 10.78 6.11
C ARG A 49 -12.41 9.65 5.22
N THR A 50 -12.16 9.73 3.92
CA THR A 50 -12.79 8.89 2.89
C THR A 50 -11.78 8.32 1.90
N TYR A 51 -10.49 8.35 2.26
CA TYR A 51 -9.45 7.84 1.39
C TYR A 51 -8.20 7.43 2.16
N VAL A 52 -7.45 6.49 1.59
CA VAL A 52 -6.11 6.09 2.04
C VAL A 52 -5.19 6.08 0.82
N ASN A 53 -4.07 6.80 0.88
CA ASN A 53 -2.98 6.66 -0.08
C ASN A 53 -1.89 5.79 0.55
N ILE A 54 -1.45 4.78 -0.20
CA ILE A 54 -0.38 3.88 0.19
C ILE A 54 0.78 4.05 -0.78
N THR A 55 1.98 4.18 -0.23
CA THR A 55 3.24 4.19 -0.99
C THR A 55 4.12 3.03 -0.55
N LEU A 56 4.45 2.16 -1.48
CA LEU A 56 5.37 1.04 -1.31
C LEU A 56 6.70 1.38 -1.97
N ARG A 57 7.75 1.48 -1.17
CA ARG A 57 9.14 1.44 -1.66
C ARG A 57 9.61 -0.02 -1.74
N PRO A 58 10.62 -0.32 -2.57
CA PRO A 58 11.32 -1.60 -2.47
C PRO A 58 11.77 -1.88 -1.03
N GLU A 59 11.86 -3.15 -0.66
CA GLU A 59 12.25 -3.54 0.70
C GLU A 59 13.72 -3.20 1.01
N ASP A 60 14.59 -3.34 0.02
CA ASP A 60 15.97 -2.91 0.12
C ASP A 60 16.06 -1.39 -0.02
N ASP A 61 16.68 -0.75 0.96
CA ASP A 61 16.84 0.70 1.07
C ASP A 61 18.10 1.21 0.31
N GLU A 62 18.64 0.40 -0.62
CA GLU A 62 19.77 0.80 -1.46
C GLU A 62 19.30 1.73 -2.59
N GLU A 63 20.13 2.72 -2.95
CA GLU A 63 19.75 3.82 -3.86
C GLU A 63 19.35 3.39 -5.29
N GLU A 64 19.59 2.12 -5.66
CA GLU A 64 19.34 1.56 -7.00
C GLU A 64 18.53 0.24 -7.00
N VAL A 65 17.64 0.06 -6.02
CA VAL A 65 16.81 -1.16 -5.94
C VAL A 65 15.58 -1.05 -6.85
N GLU A 66 15.35 -2.05 -7.70
CA GLU A 66 14.12 -2.16 -8.48
C GLU A 66 12.99 -2.84 -7.69
N LEU A 67 11.74 -2.51 -8.05
CA LEU A 67 10.59 -3.26 -7.54
C LEU A 67 10.66 -4.71 -8.02
N ASN A 68 10.59 -5.65 -7.09
CA ASN A 68 10.64 -7.09 -7.33
C ASN A 68 9.24 -7.73 -7.20
N ASP A 69 9.15 -9.04 -7.44
CA ASP A 69 7.89 -9.79 -7.38
C ASP A 69 7.23 -9.75 -6.00
N ASP A 70 8.01 -9.69 -4.91
CA ASP A 70 7.48 -9.61 -3.55
C ASP A 70 6.81 -8.26 -3.29
N ASP A 71 7.32 -7.16 -3.87
CA ASP A 71 6.69 -5.85 -3.78
C ASP A 71 5.31 -5.82 -4.47
N TYR A 72 5.21 -6.44 -5.65
CA TYR A 72 3.92 -6.55 -6.36
C TYR A 72 2.98 -7.53 -5.68
N LYS A 73 3.50 -8.60 -5.09
CA LYS A 73 2.71 -9.56 -4.32
C LYS A 73 2.11 -8.87 -3.08
N PHE A 74 2.90 -8.11 -2.33
CA PHE A 74 2.42 -7.35 -1.19
C PHE A 74 1.38 -6.30 -1.60
N ALA A 75 1.59 -5.61 -2.73
CA ALA A 75 0.58 -4.70 -3.30
C ALA A 75 -0.75 -5.42 -3.62
N ALA A 76 -0.70 -6.64 -4.15
CA ALA A 76 -1.88 -7.45 -4.45
C ALA A 76 -2.56 -7.99 -3.18
N GLU A 77 -1.79 -8.30 -2.12
CA GLU A 77 -2.33 -8.70 -0.82
C GLU A 77 -3.10 -7.54 -0.17
N ILE A 78 -2.58 -6.31 -0.24
CA ILE A 78 -3.28 -5.10 0.19
C ILE A 78 -4.58 -4.90 -0.59
N ASP A 79 -4.61 -5.19 -1.88
CA ASP A 79 -5.83 -5.11 -2.69
C ASP A 79 -6.92 -6.08 -2.19
N GLY A 80 -6.51 -7.24 -1.67
CA GLY A 80 -7.39 -8.23 -1.05
C GLY A 80 -8.03 -7.75 0.26
N LEU A 81 -7.60 -6.61 0.79
CA LEU A 81 -8.17 -6.00 2.00
C LEU A 81 -9.43 -5.15 1.72
N LEU A 82 -9.92 -5.08 0.48
CA LEU A 82 -11.11 -4.29 0.10
C LEU A 82 -12.47 -5.00 0.27
N ASN A 83 -12.51 -6.15 0.96
CA ASN A 83 -13.78 -6.87 1.21
C ASN A 83 -14.80 -6.04 1.96
#